data_AF-A0A1M7JTQ4-F1
#
_entry.id   AF-A0A1M7JTQ4-F1
#
_cell.length_a   1.000
_cell.length_b   1.000
_cell.length_c   1.000
_cell.angle_alpha   90.00
_cell.angle_beta   90.00
_cell.angle_gamma   90.00
#
_symmetry.space_group_name_H-M   'P 1'
#
loop_
_entity.id
_entity.type
_entity.pdbx_description
1 polymer ?
#
loop_
_entity_poly.entity_id
_entity_poly.type
_entity_poly.pdbx_seq_one_letter_code
_entity_poly.pdbx_strand_id
1 'polypeptide(L)'
;MIDFAALMNFAFENRLYESEVHGIEHWHQVEYNGLLLAKKTGADIDVVRLFAIFHDSQRLDDAYDREHGARGAEFAQRCREEKRFELDDERFGWLYDACRLHTIQPRTGIVTIDTCFDADRLDLGRVGFPLNPQKMATEWGAKIAQKSLTSGYSVFHMREWIRKLVL
;
A
#
# COMPACT_ATOMS: atom_id res chain seq x y z
N MET A 1 0.43 20.70 5.98
CA MET A 1 -0.49 19.53 5.95
C MET A 1 -0.55 19.07 4.51
N ILE A 2 -0.38 17.78 4.25
CA ILE A 2 -0.35 17.24 2.89
C ILE A 2 -1.77 17.22 2.32
N ASP A 3 -1.96 17.77 1.12
CA ASP A 3 -3.22 17.64 0.37
C ASP A 3 -3.22 16.31 -0.38
N PHE A 4 -3.66 15.26 0.31
CA PHE A 4 -3.68 13.91 -0.24
C PHE A 4 -4.64 13.76 -1.43
N ALA A 5 -5.73 14.52 -1.47
CA ALA A 5 -6.69 14.43 -2.58
C ALA A 5 -6.10 15.02 -3.86
N ALA A 6 -5.50 16.22 -3.77
CA ALA A 6 -4.80 16.82 -4.91
C ALA A 6 -3.61 15.97 -5.37
N LEU A 7 -2.84 15.41 -4.43
CA LEU A 7 -1.70 14.57 -4.76
C LEU A 7 -2.11 13.24 -5.42
N MET A 8 -3.17 12.59 -4.91
CA MET A 8 -3.68 11.35 -5.49
C MET A 8 -4.21 11.58 -6.91
N ASN A 9 -4.94 12.66 -7.15
CA ASN A 9 -5.37 13.04 -8.50
C ASN A 9 -4.18 13.26 -9.43
N PHE A 10 -3.19 14.03 -8.99
CA PHE A 10 -1.98 14.28 -9.77
C PHE A 10 -1.22 12.98 -10.11
N ALA A 11 -1.05 12.10 -9.13
CA ALA A 11 -0.39 10.81 -9.33
C ALA A 11 -1.18 9.92 -10.30
N PHE A 12 -2.51 9.89 -10.16
CA PHE A 12 -3.39 9.11 -11.03
C PHE A 12 -3.36 9.62 -12.48
N GLU A 13 -3.34 10.93 -12.70
CA GLU A 13 -3.19 11.55 -14.03
C GLU A 13 -1.83 11.26 -14.68
N ASN A 14 -0.79 11.00 -13.88
CA ASN A 14 0.56 10.69 -14.33
C ASN A 14 0.87 9.18 -14.31
N ARG A 15 -0.17 8.32 -14.22
CA ARG A 15 -0.01 6.86 -14.36
C ARG A 15 0.47 6.50 -15.76
N LEU A 16 1.34 5.50 -15.86
CA LEU A 16 1.86 5.03 -17.15
C LEU A 16 0.96 3.99 -17.81
N TYR A 17 0.03 3.41 -17.06
CA TYR A 17 -0.85 2.35 -17.51
C TYR A 17 -2.24 2.49 -16.88
N GLU A 18 -3.28 2.20 -17.66
CA GLU A 18 -4.65 2.14 -17.18
C GLU A 18 -4.97 0.70 -16.79
N SER A 19 -5.14 0.49 -15.48
CA SER A 19 -5.38 -0.83 -14.89
C SER A 19 -6.76 -0.91 -14.26
N GLU A 20 -7.45 -2.02 -14.49
CA GLU A 20 -8.72 -2.34 -13.84
C GLU A 20 -8.52 -2.87 -12.40
N VAL A 21 -7.33 -3.39 -12.06
CA VAL A 21 -7.05 -4.06 -10.78
C VAL A 21 -6.01 -3.37 -9.91
N HIS A 22 -5.19 -2.48 -10.47
CA HIS A 22 -4.19 -1.63 -9.79
C HIS A 22 -4.52 -0.14 -9.88
N GLY A 23 -5.75 0.21 -10.26
CA GLY A 23 -6.24 1.58 -10.37
C GLY A 23 -6.65 2.22 -9.04
N ILE A 24 -7.37 3.34 -9.12
CA ILE A 24 -7.70 4.20 -7.97
C ILE A 24 -8.42 3.47 -6.82
N GLU A 25 -9.25 2.47 -7.13
CA GLU A 25 -9.93 1.68 -6.10
C GLU A 25 -8.95 0.85 -5.26
N HIS A 26 -7.91 0.31 -5.89
CA HIS A 26 -6.84 -0.39 -5.19
C HIS A 26 -6.08 0.57 -4.27
N TRP A 27 -5.74 1.76 -4.75
CA TRP A 27 -4.99 2.75 -3.95
C TRP A 27 -5.78 3.19 -2.72
N HIS A 28 -7.08 3.48 -2.85
CA HIS A 28 -7.94 3.76 -1.71
C HIS A 28 -8.07 2.58 -0.75
N GLN A 29 -8.09 1.36 -1.25
CA GLN A 29 -8.14 0.17 -0.40
C GLN A 29 -6.84 -0.04 0.37
N VAL A 30 -5.68 0.19 -0.26
CA VAL A 30 -4.37 0.18 0.41
C VAL A 30 -4.30 1.27 1.47
N GLU A 31 -4.76 2.49 1.17
CA GLU A 31 -4.86 3.57 2.16
C GLU A 31 -5.73 3.15 3.35
N TYR A 32 -6.92 2.59 3.09
CA TYR A 32 -7.83 2.11 4.14
C TYR A 32 -7.17 1.03 5.01
N ASN A 33 -6.56 0.02 4.39
CA ASN A 33 -5.88 -1.08 5.08
C ASN A 33 -4.73 -0.56 5.94
N GLY A 34 -3.93 0.35 5.39
CA GLY A 34 -2.80 0.96 6.08
C GLY A 34 -3.25 1.78 7.29
N LEU A 35 -4.30 2.60 7.15
CA LEU A 35 -4.87 3.37 8.27
C LEU A 35 -5.47 2.47 9.35
N LEU A 36 -6.08 1.35 8.96
CA LEU A 36 -6.59 0.34 9.90
C LEU A 36 -5.44 -0.27 10.72
N LEU A 37 -4.35 -0.64 10.05
CA LEU A 37 -3.16 -1.22 10.68
C LEU A 37 -2.40 -0.20 11.54
N ALA A 38 -2.25 1.04 11.08
CA ALA A 38 -1.51 2.09 11.78
C ALA A 38 -2.06 2.36 13.20
N LYS A 39 -3.38 2.23 13.40
CA LYS A 39 -4.03 2.32 14.73
C LYS A 39 -3.49 1.29 15.75
N LYS A 40 -2.94 0.18 15.25
CA LYS A 40 -2.45 -0.93 16.06
C LYS A 40 -0.93 -1.05 16.05
N THR A 41 -0.27 -0.69 14.95
CA THR A 41 1.18 -0.78 14.78
C THR A 41 1.91 0.49 15.23
N GLY A 42 1.23 1.64 15.26
CA GLY A 42 1.87 2.94 15.50
C GLY A 42 2.65 3.46 14.29
N ALA A 43 2.42 2.90 13.10
CA ALA A 43 3.05 3.35 11.86
C ALA A 43 2.74 4.82 11.55
N ASP A 44 3.68 5.46 10.86
CA ASP A 44 3.52 6.83 10.40
C ASP A 44 2.40 6.94 9.36
N ILE A 45 1.35 7.68 9.72
CA ILE A 45 0.13 7.80 8.91
C ILE A 45 0.41 8.51 7.58
N ASP A 46 1.26 9.54 7.53
CA ASP A 46 1.48 10.24 6.26
C ASP A 46 2.26 9.35 5.29
N VAL A 47 3.26 8.62 5.78
CA VAL A 47 4.03 7.67 4.94
C VAL A 47 3.12 6.56 4.40
N VAL A 48 2.24 6.00 5.23
CA VAL A 48 1.27 4.97 4.82
C VAL A 48 0.35 5.48 3.70
N ARG A 49 -0.17 6.70 3.84
CA ARG A 49 -1.07 7.29 2.85
C ARG A 49 -0.34 7.67 1.55
N LEU A 50 0.89 8.17 1.65
CA LEU A 50 1.74 8.43 0.47
C LEU A 50 2.11 7.14 -0.26
N PHE A 51 2.43 6.07 0.48
CA PHE A 51 2.70 4.76 -0.11
C PHE A 51 1.50 4.27 -0.94
N ALA A 52 0.29 4.39 -0.40
CA ALA A 52 -0.94 4.02 -1.12
C ALA A 52 -1.09 4.76 -2.46
N ILE A 53 -0.66 6.03 -2.54
CA ILE A 53 -0.67 6.82 -3.77
C ILE A 53 0.40 6.35 -4.76
N PHE A 54 1.63 6.04 -4.29
CA PHE A 54 2.77 5.91 -5.19
C PHE A 54 3.15 4.47 -5.56
N HIS A 55 2.93 3.48 -4.71
CA HIS A 55 3.50 2.12 -4.84
C HIS A 55 3.23 1.46 -6.20
N ASP A 56 2.02 1.64 -6.72
CA ASP A 56 1.55 1.12 -8.02
C ASP A 56 1.27 2.21 -9.06
N SER A 57 1.65 3.47 -8.77
CA SER A 57 1.35 4.59 -9.68
C SER A 57 2.08 4.54 -11.02
N GLN A 58 3.20 3.80 -11.09
CA GLN A 58 4.07 3.76 -12.26
C GLN A 58 4.19 2.35 -12.85
N ARG A 59 3.11 1.55 -12.81
CA ARG A 59 3.03 0.28 -13.55
C ARG A 59 3.03 0.49 -15.05
N LEU A 60 3.59 -0.47 -15.79
CA LEU A 60 3.52 -0.53 -17.27
C LEU A 60 2.48 -1.55 -17.75
N ASP A 61 2.11 -2.51 -16.90
CA ASP A 61 1.09 -3.53 -17.14
C ASP A 61 0.57 -4.16 -15.83
N ASP A 62 -0.46 -5.00 -15.96
CA ASP A 62 -1.05 -5.79 -14.86
C ASP A 62 -0.39 -7.15 -14.63
N ALA A 63 0.65 -7.49 -15.41
CA ALA A 63 1.43 -8.69 -15.21
C ALA A 63 2.47 -8.47 -14.11
N TYR A 64 3.63 -9.12 -14.23
CA TYR A 64 4.59 -9.20 -13.13
C TYR A 64 5.34 -7.87 -12.86
N ASP A 65 5.47 -7.00 -13.88
CA ASP A 65 6.20 -5.72 -13.90
C ASP A 65 7.08 -5.47 -12.66
N ARG A 66 8.26 -6.08 -12.58
CA ARG A 66 9.08 -6.12 -11.35
C ARG A 66 9.47 -4.75 -10.80
N GLU A 67 9.57 -3.78 -11.70
CA GLU A 67 10.21 -2.51 -11.45
C GLU A 67 9.19 -1.39 -11.11
N HIS A 68 7.89 -1.70 -11.03
CA HIS A 68 6.85 -0.71 -10.67
C HIS A 68 7.14 -0.03 -9.34
N GLY A 69 7.54 -0.78 -8.32
CA GLY A 69 7.83 -0.22 -7.00
C GLY A 69 9.00 0.77 -7.02
N ALA A 70 10.06 0.44 -7.77
CA ALA A 70 11.20 1.34 -7.97
C ALA A 70 10.79 2.62 -8.72
N ARG A 71 10.01 2.49 -9.81
CA ARG A 71 9.50 3.66 -10.54
C ARG A 71 8.54 4.51 -9.70
N GLY A 72 7.72 3.88 -8.86
CA GLY A 72 6.85 4.56 -7.91
C GLY A 72 7.64 5.36 -6.88
N ALA A 73 8.74 4.80 -6.37
CA ALA A 73 9.64 5.50 -5.44
C ALA A 73 10.32 6.71 -6.10
N GLU A 74 10.82 6.56 -7.33
CA GLU A 74 11.39 7.67 -8.12
C GLU A 74 10.35 8.76 -8.42
N PHE A 75 9.10 8.38 -8.69
CA PHE A 75 8.02 9.33 -8.89
C PHE A 75 7.65 10.09 -7.61
N ALA A 76 7.64 9.41 -6.46
CA ALA A 76 7.47 10.05 -5.16
C ALA A 76 8.61 11.05 -4.86
N GLN A 77 9.86 10.70 -5.21
CA GLN A 77 11.01 11.59 -5.10
C GLN A 77 10.83 12.86 -5.92
N ARG A 78 10.50 12.72 -7.21
CA ARG A 78 10.22 13.87 -8.07
C ARG A 78 9.10 14.76 -7.50
N CYS A 79 8.01 14.16 -7.02
CA CYS A 79 6.92 14.92 -6.41
C CYS A 79 7.35 15.70 -5.15
N ARG A 80 8.26 15.12 -4.34
CA ARG A 80 8.86 15.82 -3.19
C ARG A 80 9.75 16.97 -3.64
N GLU A 81 10.61 16.76 -4.64
CA GLU A 81 11.49 17.80 -5.19
C GLU A 81 10.70 18.97 -5.82
N GLU A 82 9.56 18.66 -6.45
CA GLU A 82 8.57 19.64 -6.95
C GLU A 82 7.72 20.29 -5.84
N LYS A 83 7.97 19.95 -4.57
CA LYS A 83 7.26 20.47 -3.38
C LYS A 83 5.75 20.22 -3.39
N ARG A 84 5.31 19.08 -3.95
CA ARG A 84 3.89 18.67 -3.92
C ARG A 84 3.45 18.15 -2.55
N PHE A 85 4.40 17.71 -1.73
CA PHE A 85 4.22 17.37 -0.33
C PHE A 85 5.53 17.59 0.43
N GLU A 86 5.47 17.62 1.77
CA GLU A 86 6.66 17.72 2.61
C GLU A 86 6.73 16.53 3.58
N LEU A 87 7.92 15.94 3.63
CA LEU A 87 8.40 14.99 4.64
C LEU A 87 9.85 15.33 4.94
N ASP A 88 10.28 15.13 6.18
CA ASP A 88 11.71 15.10 6.50
C ASP A 88 12.41 13.90 5.81
N ASP A 89 13.74 13.91 5.83
CA ASP A 89 14.54 12.93 5.10
C ASP A 89 14.36 11.49 5.60
N GLU A 90 14.13 11.30 6.90
CA GLU A 90 13.93 9.98 7.49
C GLU A 90 12.60 9.37 7.03
N ARG A 91 11.50 10.13 7.19
CA ARG A 91 10.15 9.69 6.78
C ARG A 91 10.06 9.52 5.28
N PHE A 92 10.72 10.38 4.51
CA PHE A 92 10.82 10.20 3.06
C PHE A 92 11.62 8.94 2.70
N GLY A 93 12.70 8.64 3.42
CA GLY A 93 13.44 7.39 3.26
C GLY A 93 12.54 6.16 3.46
N TRP A 94 11.66 6.18 4.47
CA TRP A 94 10.68 5.11 4.66
C TRP A 94 9.67 5.00 3.52
N LEU A 95 9.16 6.12 2.99
CA LEU A 95 8.27 6.10 1.83
C LEU A 95 8.96 5.50 0.60
N TYR A 96 10.17 5.98 0.31
CA TYR A 96 10.96 5.54 -0.82
C TYR A 96 11.22 4.03 -0.76
N ASP A 97 11.69 3.54 0.39
CA ASP A 97 11.93 2.11 0.58
C ASP A 97 10.64 1.29 0.61
N ALA A 98 9.54 1.81 1.17
CA ALA A 98 8.26 1.14 1.13
C ALA A 98 7.80 0.88 -0.31
N CYS A 99 7.82 1.91 -1.17
CA CYS A 99 7.48 1.74 -2.59
C CYS A 99 8.46 0.79 -3.28
N ARG A 100 9.77 0.99 -3.12
CA ARG A 100 10.80 0.21 -3.83
C ARG A 100 10.81 -1.27 -3.46
N LEU A 101 10.49 -1.62 -2.21
CA LEU A 101 10.73 -2.95 -1.66
C LEU A 101 9.48 -3.83 -1.51
N HIS A 102 8.26 -3.29 -1.61
CA HIS A 102 7.03 -4.00 -1.19
C HIS A 102 6.75 -5.35 -1.85
N THR A 103 7.19 -5.54 -3.10
CA THR A 103 7.04 -6.79 -3.84
C THR A 103 8.29 -7.69 -3.83
N ILE A 104 9.42 -7.19 -3.33
CA ILE A 104 10.70 -7.91 -3.38
C ILE A 104 11.24 -8.31 -1.99
N GLN A 105 10.74 -7.72 -0.91
CA GLN A 105 11.11 -8.10 0.45
C GLN A 105 9.88 -8.50 1.29
N PRO A 106 9.98 -9.56 2.12
CA PRO A 106 8.88 -9.96 2.98
C PRO A 106 8.67 -9.00 4.15
N ARG A 107 9.74 -8.35 4.64
CA ARG A 107 9.72 -7.37 5.75
C ARG A 107 11.08 -6.70 5.86
N THR A 108 11.13 -5.57 6.56
CA THR A 108 12.31 -4.72 6.78
C THR A 108 12.67 -4.56 8.25
N GLY A 109 11.71 -4.78 9.16
CA GLY A 109 11.86 -4.51 10.59
C GLY A 109 11.54 -3.06 10.97
N ILE A 110 11.29 -2.18 10.00
CA ILE A 110 10.80 -0.82 10.22
C ILE A 110 9.27 -0.87 10.18
N VAL A 111 8.64 -0.61 11.33
CA VAL A 111 7.19 -0.80 11.51
C VAL A 111 6.33 -0.05 10.49
N THR A 112 6.75 1.16 10.08
CA THR A 112 6.06 1.96 9.07
C THR A 112 6.11 1.29 7.70
N ILE A 113 7.28 0.85 7.25
CA ILE A 113 7.47 0.17 5.96
C ILE A 113 6.72 -1.16 5.93
N ASP A 114 6.85 -1.94 7.02
CA ASP A 114 6.19 -3.23 7.14
C ASP A 114 4.66 -3.09 7.17
N THR A 115 4.14 -1.99 7.74
CA THR A 115 2.71 -1.66 7.69
C THR A 115 2.25 -1.33 6.27
N CYS A 116 3.06 -0.61 5.48
CA CYS A 116 2.78 -0.36 4.06
C CYS A 116 2.71 -1.66 3.26
N PHE A 117 3.64 -2.59 3.49
CA PHE A 117 3.63 -3.89 2.80
C PHE A 117 2.36 -4.67 3.10
N ASP A 118 1.95 -4.71 4.36
CA ASP A 118 0.71 -5.42 4.74
C ASP A 118 -0.53 -4.70 4.22
N ALA A 119 -0.52 -3.37 4.12
CA ALA A 119 -1.62 -2.61 3.55
C ALA A 119 -1.94 -3.03 2.10
N ASP A 120 -0.90 -3.22 1.27
CA ASP A 120 -1.02 -3.75 -0.08
C ASP A 120 -1.41 -5.24 -0.08
N ARG A 121 -0.70 -6.07 0.69
CA ARG A 121 -0.95 -7.52 0.75
C ARG A 121 -2.36 -7.88 1.19
N LEU A 122 -2.97 -7.08 2.06
CA LEU A 122 -4.36 -7.26 2.51
C LEU A 122 -5.39 -7.07 1.38
N ASP A 123 -5.00 -6.47 0.24
CA ASP A 123 -5.86 -6.30 -0.93
C ASP A 123 -5.59 -7.33 -2.06
N LEU A 124 -4.80 -8.37 -1.80
CA LEU A 124 -4.53 -9.46 -2.76
C LEU A 124 -5.79 -10.25 -3.16
N GLY A 125 -6.85 -10.21 -2.34
CA GLY A 125 -8.13 -10.82 -2.67
C GLY A 125 -8.74 -10.27 -3.97
N ARG A 126 -8.46 -9.00 -4.33
CA ARG A 126 -8.95 -8.35 -5.55
C ARG A 126 -8.55 -9.11 -6.83
N VAL A 127 -7.36 -9.72 -6.82
CA VAL A 127 -6.78 -10.48 -7.94
C VAL A 127 -6.88 -12.00 -7.70
N GLY A 128 -7.75 -12.42 -6.78
CA GLY A 128 -8.06 -13.84 -6.53
C GLY A 128 -7.05 -14.59 -5.66
N PHE A 129 -6.08 -13.91 -5.05
CA PHE A 129 -5.12 -14.56 -4.15
C PHE A 129 -5.63 -14.57 -2.71
N PRO A 130 -5.67 -15.74 -2.04
CA PRO A 130 -5.96 -15.79 -0.61
C PRO A 130 -4.83 -15.13 0.20
N LEU A 131 -5.19 -14.48 1.29
CA LEU A 131 -4.22 -13.88 2.21
C LEU A 131 -3.40 -14.96 2.92
N ASN A 132 -2.11 -14.74 3.06
CA ASN A 132 -1.19 -15.67 3.70
C ASN A 132 -0.58 -15.04 4.96
N PRO A 133 -0.91 -15.50 6.18
CA PRO A 133 -0.41 -14.93 7.42
C PRO A 133 1.12 -14.94 7.55
N GLN A 134 1.78 -15.97 7.00
CA GLN A 134 3.23 -16.12 7.05
C GLN A 134 3.95 -15.15 6.10
N LYS A 135 3.23 -14.54 5.14
CA LYS A 135 3.75 -13.51 4.24
C LYS A 135 3.50 -12.08 4.74
N MET A 136 2.81 -11.91 5.87
CA MET A 136 2.64 -10.58 6.45
C MET A 136 3.91 -10.14 7.18
N ALA A 137 4.19 -8.85 7.13
CA ALA A 137 5.35 -8.20 7.72
C ALA A 137 5.10 -7.80 9.18
N THR A 138 3.85 -7.50 9.55
CA THR A 138 3.42 -7.11 10.88
C THR A 138 2.59 -8.18 11.57
N GLU A 139 2.59 -8.17 12.91
CA GLU A 139 1.75 -9.07 13.71
C GLU A 139 0.25 -8.85 13.43
N TRP A 140 -0.19 -7.60 13.27
CA TRP A 140 -1.59 -7.27 13.03
C TRP A 140 -2.05 -7.62 11.60
N GLY A 141 -1.20 -7.42 10.58
CA GLY A 141 -1.46 -7.94 9.24
C GLY A 141 -1.61 -9.45 9.25
N ALA A 142 -0.72 -10.17 9.94
CA ALA A 142 -0.80 -11.62 10.09
C ALA A 142 -2.10 -12.07 10.79
N LYS A 143 -2.54 -11.38 11.85
CA LYS A 143 -3.81 -11.65 12.54
C LYS A 143 -5.02 -11.48 11.63
N ILE A 144 -5.06 -10.41 10.84
CA ILE A 144 -6.15 -10.17 9.88
C ILE A 144 -6.15 -11.27 8.81
N ALA A 145 -4.99 -11.57 8.21
CA ALA A 145 -4.86 -12.66 7.24
C ALA A 145 -5.32 -14.00 7.83
N GLN A 146 -4.97 -14.31 9.08
CA GLN A 146 -5.34 -15.58 9.71
C GLN A 146 -6.85 -15.66 9.95
N LYS A 147 -7.48 -14.55 10.32
CA LYS A 147 -8.93 -14.45 10.50
C LYS A 147 -9.66 -14.59 9.16
N SER A 148 -9.08 -14.12 8.05
CA SER A 148 -9.71 -14.22 6.73
C SER A 148 -9.91 -15.67 6.30
N LEU A 149 -8.95 -16.55 6.62
CA LEU A 149 -8.98 -17.98 6.27
C LEU A 149 -10.13 -18.75 6.94
N THR A 150 -10.69 -18.23 8.05
CA THR A 150 -11.79 -18.85 8.79
C THR A 150 -13.09 -18.05 8.72
N SER A 151 -13.09 -16.96 7.96
CA SER A 151 -14.19 -16.00 7.91
C SER A 151 -15.43 -16.49 7.14
N GLY A 152 -15.26 -17.47 6.25
CA GLY A 152 -16.29 -17.91 5.31
C GLY A 152 -16.55 -16.95 4.15
N TYR A 153 -15.80 -15.84 4.04
CA TYR A 153 -15.91 -14.90 2.93
C TYR A 153 -15.10 -15.39 1.72
N SER A 154 -15.63 -15.17 0.52
CA SER A 154 -14.89 -15.35 -0.74
C SER A 154 -13.68 -14.41 -0.77
N VAL A 155 -12.58 -14.85 -1.40
CA VAL A 155 -11.37 -14.02 -1.61
C VAL A 155 -11.69 -12.71 -2.35
N PHE A 156 -12.67 -12.72 -3.24
CA PHE A 156 -13.10 -11.53 -3.98
C PHE A 156 -13.97 -10.56 -3.15
N HIS A 157 -14.46 -10.98 -1.98
CA HIS A 157 -15.24 -10.14 -1.05
C HIS A 157 -14.44 -9.72 0.19
N MET A 158 -13.10 -9.77 0.11
CA MET A 158 -12.21 -9.43 1.23
C MET A 158 -12.28 -7.95 1.59
N ARG A 159 -12.46 -7.05 0.62
CA ARG A 159 -12.57 -5.61 0.86
C ARG A 159 -13.77 -5.28 1.76
N GLU A 160 -14.93 -5.85 1.47
CA GLU A 160 -16.16 -5.69 2.27
C GLU A 160 -16.02 -6.28 3.66
N TRP A 161 -15.36 -7.44 3.75
CA TRP A 161 -15.11 -8.10 5.02
C TRP A 161 -14.17 -7.29 5.91
N ILE A 162 -13.05 -6.79 5.38
CA ILE A 162 -12.08 -5.97 6.11
C ILE A 162 -12.75 -4.70 6.65
N ARG A 163 -13.64 -4.06 5.89
CA ARG A 163 -14.38 -2.86 6.33
C ARG A 163 -15.34 -3.12 7.49
N LYS A 164 -15.74 -4.38 7.72
CA LYS A 164 -16.60 -4.80 8.84
C LYS A 164 -15.81 -5.26 10.06
N LEU A 165 -14.48 -5.30 9.99
CA LEU A 165 -13.66 -5.68 11.13
C LEU A 165 -13.74 -4.63 12.23
N VAL A 166 -14.15 -5.07 13.41
CA VAL A 166 -13.92 -4.35 14.67
C VAL A 166 -12.59 -4.88 15.21
N LEU A 167 -11.54 -4.05 15.18
CA LEU A 167 -10.18 -4.39 15.62
C LEU A 167 -9.82 -3.79 16.98
#